data_AF-A0A4Q9MEF6-F1
#
_entry.id   AF-A0A4Q9MEF6-F1
#
_cell.length_a   1.000
_cell.length_b   1.000
_cell.length_c   1.000
_cell.angle_alpha   90.00
_cell.angle_beta   90.00
_cell.angle_gamma   90.00
#
_symmetry.space_group_name_H-M   'P 1'
#
loop_
_entity.id
_entity.type
_entity.pdbx_description
1 polymer ?
#
loop_
_entity_poly.entity_id
_entity_poly.type
_entity_poly.pdbx_seq_one_letter_code
_entity_poly.pdbx_strand_id
1 'polypeptide(L)' 'MSSVKLGDDYVRVPKLDVGGSNWVLYKERLTWAADAKGLVGHLDGTSIKP' A
#
# COMPACT_ATOMS: atom_id res chain seq x y z
N MET A 1 -23.75 -7.00 -10.14
CA MET A 1 -22.32 -7.14 -9.77
C MET A 1 -21.61 -5.89 -10.25
N SER A 2 -21.52 -4.88 -9.40
CA SER A 2 -20.91 -3.59 -9.74
C SER A 2 -19.40 -3.80 -9.79
N SER A 3 -18.81 -3.80 -10.99
CA SER A 3 -17.36 -3.68 -11.14
C SER A 3 -17.00 -2.27 -10.68
N VAL A 4 -16.52 -2.17 -9.44
CA VAL A 4 -15.87 -0.95 -8.95
C VAL A 4 -14.62 -0.80 -9.80
N LYS A 5 -14.68 0.05 -10.82
CA LYS A 5 -13.48 0.52 -11.51
C LYS A 5 -12.71 1.34 -10.49
N LEU A 6 -11.77 0.68 -9.80
CA LEU A 6 -10.85 1.30 -8.86
C LEU A 6 -9.94 2.20 -9.70
N GLY A 7 -10.35 3.45 -9.89
CA GLY A 7 -9.54 4.44 -10.59
C GLY A 7 -8.19 4.59 -9.88
N ASP A 8 -7.14 4.85 -10.65
CA ASP A 8 -5.75 4.98 -10.21
C ASP A 8 -5.54 5.95 -9.02
N ASP A 9 -6.54 6.78 -8.72
CA ASP A 9 -6.55 7.76 -7.63
C ASP A 9 -6.74 7.20 -6.21
N TYR A 10 -7.20 5.95 -6.05
CA TYR A 10 -7.58 5.44 -4.71
C TYR A 10 -6.43 4.96 -3.82
N VAL A 11 -5.21 4.96 -4.34
CA VAL A 11 -4.05 4.36 -3.66
C VAL A 11 -2.95 5.39 -3.44
N ARG A 12 -3.30 6.52 -2.84
CA ARG A 12 -2.31 7.53 -2.44
C ARG A 12 -1.65 7.10 -1.13
N VAL A 13 -0.42 6.59 -1.23
CA VAL A 13 0.46 6.39 -0.08
C VAL A 13 1.13 7.72 0.26
N PRO A 14 0.96 8.27 1.48
CA PRO A 14 1.64 9.50 1.86
C PRO A 14 3.16 9.28 1.90
N LYS A 15 3.96 10.32 1.71
CA LYS A 15 5.41 10.23 1.95
C LYS A 15 5.65 10.03 3.45
N LEU A 16 6.51 9.09 3.82
CA LEU A 16 6.95 8.93 5.21
C LEU A 16 7.77 10.16 5.63
N ASP A 17 7.36 10.78 6.74
CA ASP A 17 8.09 11.86 7.38
C ASP A 17 9.43 11.35 7.90
N VAL A 18 10.49 12.15 7.76
CA VAL A 18 11.84 11.85 8.26
C VAL A 18 11.82 11.61 9.77
N GLY A 19 10.96 12.33 10.51
CA GLY A 19 10.77 12.14 11.95
C GLY A 19 9.87 10.94 12.31
N GLY A 20 9.31 10.24 11.32
CA GLY A 20 8.43 9.08 11.53
C GLY A 20 7.07 9.41 12.15
N SER A 21 6.71 10.70 12.25
CA SER A 21 5.47 11.19 12.87
C SER A 21 4.20 10.55 12.27
N ASN A 22 4.23 10.24 10.98
CA ASN A 22 3.13 9.64 10.24
C ASN A 22 3.33 8.13 9.94
N TRP A 23 4.24 7.44 10.64
CA TRP A 23 4.60 6.05 10.37
C TRP A 23 3.39 5.10 10.31
N VAL A 24 2.48 5.19 11.27
CA VAL A 24 1.30 4.30 11.34
C VAL A 24 0.41 4.48 10.10
N LEU A 25 0.09 5.72 9.76
CA LEU A 25 -0.73 6.05 8.59
C LEU A 25 -0.03 5.66 7.28
N TYR A 26 1.28 5.90 7.18
CA TYR A 26 2.09 5.47 6.04
C TYR A 26 2.00 3.95 5.86
N LYS A 27 2.25 3.19 6.93
CA LYS A 27 2.27 1.73 6.90
C LYS A 27 0.91 1.16 6.48
N GLU A 28 -0.19 1.64 7.08
CA GLU A 28 -1.53 1.19 6.72
C GLU A 28 -1.85 1.46 5.25
N ARG A 29 -1.56 2.66 4.76
CA ARG A 29 -1.83 3.03 3.36
C ARG A 29 -0.95 2.24 2.39
N LEU A 30 0.32 2.01 2.74
CA LEU A 30 1.24 1.20 1.95
C LEU A 30 0.79 -0.26 1.88
N THR A 31 0.37 -0.85 3.00
CA THR A 31 -0.11 -2.23 3.02
C THR A 31 -1.39 -2.38 2.21
N TRP A 32 -2.35 -1.46 2.39
CA TRP A 32 -3.59 -1.47 1.59
C TRP A 32 -3.31 -1.30 0.09
N ALA A 33 -2.35 -0.43 -0.25
CA ALA A 33 -1.90 -0.23 -1.62
C ALA A 33 -1.29 -1.48 -2.25
N ALA A 34 -0.43 -2.16 -1.51
CA ALA A 34 0.18 -3.40 -1.94
C ALA A 34 -0.87 -4.51 -2.09
N ASP A 35 -1.83 -4.60 -1.16
CA ASP A 35 -2.91 -5.60 -1.19
C ASP A 35 -3.79 -5.45 -2.43
N ALA A 36 -4.20 -4.22 -2.73
CA ALA A 36 -4.95 -3.91 -3.93
C ALA A 36 -4.23 -4.31 -5.23
N LYS A 37 -2.90 -4.44 -5.20
CA LYS A 37 -2.06 -4.85 -6.33
C LYS A 37 -1.54 -6.29 -6.23
N GLY A 38 -1.89 -7.03 -5.18
CA GLY A 38 -1.37 -8.38 -4.93
C GLY A 38 0.12 -8.44 -4.54
N LEU A 39 0.67 -7.35 -4.03
CA LEU A 39 2.11 -7.16 -3.73
C LEU A 39 2.45 -7.22 -2.23
N VAL A 40 1.49 -7.56 -1.35
CA VAL A 40 1.73 -7.64 0.11
C VAL A 40 2.89 -8.57 0.45
N GLY A 41 3.07 -9.63 -0.32
CA GLY A 41 4.16 -10.58 -0.12
C GLY A 41 5.55 -9.96 -0.19
N HIS A 42 5.72 -8.83 -0.90
CA HIS A 42 7.01 -8.13 -0.95
C HIS A 42 7.23 -7.25 0.29
N LEU A 43 6.16 -6.88 1.01
CA LEU A 43 6.26 -6.11 2.26
C LEU A 43 6.53 -7.00 3.46
N ASP A 44 5.94 -8.19 3.51
CA ASP A 44 6.12 -9.15 4.60
C ASP A 44 7.26 -10.16 4.38
N GLY A 45 7.86 -10.15 3.18
CA GLY A 45 9.00 -10.99 2.81
C GLY A 45 8.63 -12.41 2.34
N THR A 46 7.34 -12.73 2.20
CA THR A 46 6.89 -14.03 1.67
C THR A 46 7.09 -14.16 0.16
N SER A 47 7.19 -13.04 -0.57
CA SER A 47 7.51 -12.98 -2.00
C SER A 47 8.86 -12.29 -2.22
N ILE A 48 9.90 -13.12 -2.31
CA ILE A 48 11.32 -12.69 -2.41
C ILE A 48 11.68 -12.25 -3.84
N LYS A 49 10.89 -12.66 -4.84
CA LYS A 49 11.16 -12.35 -6.26
C LYS A 49 10.44 -11.07 -6.68
N PRO A 50 11.09 -10.12 -7.37
CA PRO A 50 10.45 -8.91 -7.89
C PRO A 50 9.42 -9.19 -8.99
#